data_AF-A0A838N644-F1
#
_entry.id   AF-A0A838N644-F1
#
_cell.length_a   1.000
_cell.length_b   1.000
_cell.length_c   1.000
_cell.angle_alpha   90.00
_cell.angle_beta   90.00
_cell.angle_gamma   90.00
#
_symmetry.space_group_name_H-M   'P 1'
#
loop_
_entity.id
_entity.type
_entity.pdbx_description
1 polymer ?
#
loop_
_entity_poly.entity_id
_entity_poly.type
_entity_poly.pdbx_seq_one_letter_code
_entity_poly.pdbx_strand_id
1 'polypeptide(L)'
;MAESVDMSRELNDELVEPPIVDSLQADPIRSNWVVVFIPEESISPREKERVSVDRSSPEGKRIQLRLDRLGKLLGKPVERVFHGGGGSFTFHFVDGATIELTQNRSVKAYVELTDIAMTAQIAFLALHAHS
;
A
#
# COMPACT_ATOMS: atom_id res chain seq x y z
N MET A 1 24.77 14.83 44.25
CA MET A 1 25.18 13.75 43.32
C MET A 1 24.09 13.71 42.26
N ALA A 2 24.39 14.19 41.05
CA ALA A 2 23.42 14.22 39.97
C ALA A 2 23.43 12.85 39.29
N GLU A 3 22.31 12.12 39.38
CA GLU A 3 22.07 10.95 38.54
C GLU A 3 22.00 11.43 37.09
N SER A 4 23.04 11.12 36.32
CA SER A 4 22.98 11.20 34.87
C SER A 4 22.02 10.13 34.38
N VAL A 5 20.77 10.51 34.12
CA VAL A 5 19.82 9.69 33.38
C VAL A 5 20.40 9.48 31.98
N ASP A 6 20.91 8.28 31.76
CA ASP A 6 21.41 7.83 30.47
C ASP A 6 20.22 7.66 29.51
N MET A 7 19.88 8.74 28.80
CA MET A 7 18.82 8.77 27.78
C MET A 7 19.21 8.07 26.47
N SER A 8 20.31 7.30 26.43
CA SER A 8 20.78 6.65 25.20
C SER A 8 20.06 5.33 24.87
N ARG A 9 19.03 4.94 25.63
CA ARG A 9 18.47 3.57 25.59
C ARG A 9 17.03 3.37 25.09
N GLU A 10 16.31 4.39 24.63
CA GLU A 10 14.91 4.24 24.16
C GLU A 10 14.61 4.86 22.79
N LEU A 11 15.58 4.83 21.86
CA LEU A 11 15.35 5.14 20.45
C LEU A 11 15.77 3.98 19.54
N ASN A 12 15.65 2.75 20.03
CA ASN A 12 15.36 1.60 19.17
C ASN A 12 13.83 1.46 19.04
N ASP A 13 13.16 2.56 18.73
CA ASP A 13 11.93 2.46 17.94
C ASP A 13 12.39 1.80 16.65
N GLU A 14 12.21 0.47 16.54
CA GLU A 14 12.28 -0.21 15.26
C GLU A 14 11.41 0.61 14.33
N LEU A 15 12.03 1.28 13.35
CA LEU A 15 11.32 1.99 12.30
C LEU A 15 10.51 0.92 11.56
N VAL A 16 9.29 0.68 12.01
CA VAL A 16 8.38 -0.25 11.37
C VAL A 16 8.10 0.34 10.00
N GLU A 17 8.66 -0.29 8.96
CA GLU A 17 8.35 0.12 7.60
C GLU A 17 6.84 -0.09 7.40
N PRO A 18 6.10 0.96 7.00
CA PRO A 18 4.68 0.82 6.79
C PRO A 18 4.44 -0.16 5.63
N PRO A 19 3.27 -0.83 5.58
CA PRO A 19 3.00 -1.79 4.53
C PRO A 19 3.05 -1.13 3.15
N ILE A 20 3.50 -1.88 2.15
CA ILE A 20 3.72 -1.39 0.79
C ILE A 20 2.90 -2.21 -0.20
N VAL A 21 2.30 -1.55 -1.19
CA VAL A 21 1.63 -2.24 -2.30
C VAL A 21 2.69 -2.91 -3.16
N ASP A 22 2.57 -4.21 -3.37
CA ASP A 22 3.36 -4.92 -4.37
C ASP A 22 2.66 -4.92 -5.73
N SER A 23 1.35 -5.20 -5.75
CA SER A 23 0.53 -4.99 -6.93
C SER A 23 -0.91 -4.65 -6.58
N LEU A 24 -1.54 -3.85 -7.43
CA LEU A 24 -2.95 -3.55 -7.38
C LEU A 24 -3.55 -3.69 -8.77
N GLN A 25 -4.68 -4.41 -8.83
CA GLN A 25 -5.47 -4.50 -10.04
C GLN A 25 -6.95 -4.75 -9.77
N ALA A 26 -7.76 -4.32 -10.73
CA ALA A 26 -9.16 -4.66 -10.85
C ALA A 26 -9.33 -6.16 -11.17
N ASP A 27 -10.18 -6.89 -10.44
CA ASP A 27 -10.80 -8.13 -10.92
C ASP A 27 -12.08 -7.76 -11.68
N PRO A 28 -12.12 -7.90 -13.03
CA PRO A 28 -13.27 -7.51 -13.83
C PRO A 28 -14.47 -8.47 -13.68
N ILE A 29 -14.24 -9.70 -13.24
CA ILE A 29 -15.30 -10.71 -13.12
C ILE A 29 -16.04 -10.56 -11.79
N ARG A 30 -15.28 -10.34 -10.70
CA ARG A 30 -15.83 -10.33 -9.34
C ARG A 30 -16.13 -8.94 -8.78
N SER A 31 -15.92 -7.88 -9.57
CA SER A 31 -16.05 -6.49 -9.12
C SER A 31 -15.24 -6.19 -7.84
N ASN A 32 -14.04 -6.79 -7.74
CA ASN A 32 -13.14 -6.64 -6.61
C ASN A 32 -11.89 -5.84 -7.00
N TRP A 33 -11.23 -5.29 -5.98
CA TRP A 33 -9.81 -4.99 -6.02
C TRP A 33 -9.04 -6.22 -5.56
N VAL A 34 -7.99 -6.57 -6.30
CA VAL A 34 -7.00 -7.55 -5.87
C VAL A 34 -5.74 -6.78 -5.53
N VAL A 35 -5.35 -6.84 -4.26
CA VAL A 35 -4.14 -6.19 -3.77
C VAL A 35 -3.20 -7.26 -3.25
N VAL A 36 -1.97 -7.24 -3.75
CA VAL A 36 -0.83 -7.91 -3.15
C VAL A 36 -0.02 -6.84 -2.43
N PHE A 37 0.32 -7.08 -1.17
CA PHE A 37 1.03 -6.12 -0.34
C PHE A 37 2.09 -6.83 0.50
N ILE A 38 3.11 -6.07 0.88
CA ILE A 38 4.12 -6.47 1.86
C ILE A 38 3.53 -6.09 3.22
N PRO A 39 3.15 -7.06 4.07
CA PRO A 39 2.56 -6.80 5.37
C PRO A 39 3.60 -6.31 6.37
N GLU A 40 3.15 -5.67 7.44
CA GLU A 40 3.97 -5.55 8.64
C GLU A 40 4.23 -6.94 9.25
N GLU A 41 5.45 -7.17 9.76
CA GLU A 41 5.84 -8.47 10.34
C GLU A 41 4.93 -8.91 11.49
N SER A 42 4.40 -7.94 12.25
CA SER A 42 3.45 -8.18 13.34
C SER A 42 2.10 -8.72 12.86
N ILE A 43 1.76 -8.52 11.58
CA ILE A 43 0.51 -8.95 10.97
C ILE A 43 0.67 -10.29 10.24
N SER A 44 1.76 -10.47 9.51
CA SER A 44 2.10 -11.75 8.87
C SER A 44 3.61 -11.90 8.71
N PRO A 45 4.17 -13.09 8.96
CA PRO A 45 5.59 -13.37 8.71
C PRO A 45 5.89 -13.62 7.23
N ARG A 46 4.90 -13.54 6.34
CA ARG A 46 5.10 -13.76 4.91
C ARG A 46 5.65 -12.51 4.24
N GLU A 47 6.50 -12.69 3.24
CA GLU A 47 7.01 -11.60 2.41
C GLU A 47 5.89 -10.79 1.75
N LYS A 48 4.83 -11.48 1.31
CA LYS A 48 3.68 -10.86 0.66
C LYS A 48 2.39 -11.57 1.06
N GLU A 49 1.33 -10.79 1.17
CA GLU A 49 -0.04 -11.29 1.32
C GLU A 49 -0.91 -10.80 0.18
N ARG A 50 -2.00 -11.52 -0.07
CA ARG A 50 -2.99 -11.19 -1.09
C ARG A 50 -4.37 -11.08 -0.46
N VAL A 51 -5.06 -10.00 -0.77
CA VAL A 51 -6.45 -9.79 -0.38
C VAL A 51 -7.31 -9.41 -1.59
N SER A 52 -8.54 -9.92 -1.60
CA SER A 52 -9.58 -9.48 -2.53
C SER A 52 -10.59 -8.65 -1.77
N VAL A 53 -10.77 -7.39 -2.18
CA VAL A 53 -11.62 -6.41 -1.50
C VAL A 53 -12.78 -6.04 -2.43
N ASP A 54 -14.01 -6.19 -1.96
CA ASP A 54 -15.19 -5.77 -2.71
C ASP A 54 -15.16 -4.25 -2.96
N ARG A 55 -15.29 -3.82 -4.22
CA ARG A 55 -15.22 -2.40 -4.58
C ARG A 55 -16.32 -1.55 -3.93
N SER A 56 -17.43 -2.15 -3.56
CA SER A 56 -18.56 -1.49 -2.90
C SER A 56 -18.37 -1.37 -1.39
N SER A 57 -17.43 -2.12 -0.79
CA SER A 57 -17.10 -2.06 0.64
C SER A 57 -16.48 -0.71 1.01
N PRO A 58 -16.47 -0.34 2.31
CA PRO A 58 -15.74 0.84 2.78
C PRO A 58 -14.26 0.85 2.36
N GLU A 59 -13.58 -0.29 2.48
CA GLU A 59 -12.19 -0.49 2.10
C GLU A 59 -12.02 -0.37 0.59
N GLY A 60 -12.91 -0.99 -0.20
CA GLY A 60 -12.87 -0.91 -1.67
C GLY A 60 -13.06 0.51 -2.19
N LYS A 61 -13.97 1.27 -1.58
CA LYS A 61 -14.17 2.71 -1.86
C LYS A 61 -12.97 3.54 -1.47
N ARG A 62 -12.31 3.22 -0.35
CA ARG A 62 -11.08 3.89 0.08
C ARG A 62 -9.94 3.63 -0.90
N ILE A 63 -9.77 2.40 -1.38
CA ILE A 63 -8.80 2.05 -2.43
C ILE A 63 -9.07 2.85 -3.71
N GLN A 64 -10.32 2.89 -4.19
CA GLN A 64 -10.70 3.68 -5.36
C GLN A 64 -10.37 5.17 -5.19
N LEU A 65 -10.69 5.75 -4.02
CA LEU A 65 -10.40 7.16 -3.73
C LEU A 65 -8.89 7.47 -3.82
N ARG A 66 -8.03 6.55 -3.36
CA ARG A 66 -6.57 6.70 -3.43
C ARG A 66 -6.06 6.55 -4.87
N LEU A 67 -6.61 5.61 -5.65
CA LEU A 67 -6.32 5.49 -7.08
C LEU A 67 -6.75 6.73 -7.88
N ASP A 68 -7.88 7.32 -7.57
CA ASP A 68 -8.33 8.56 -8.22
C ASP A 68 -7.39 9.73 -7.92
N ARG A 69 -6.86 9.79 -6.70
CA ARG A 69 -5.86 10.79 -6.30
C ARG A 69 -4.53 10.56 -7.01
N LEU A 70 -4.07 9.32 -7.08
CA LEU A 70 -2.91 8.95 -7.90
C LEU A 70 -3.13 9.36 -9.35
N GLY A 71 -4.30 9.08 -9.92
CA GLY A 71 -4.59 9.47 -11.29
C GLY A 71 -4.56 10.98 -11.50
N LYS A 72 -5.07 11.77 -10.55
CA LYS A 72 -4.96 13.23 -10.58
C LYS A 72 -3.51 13.72 -10.48
N LEU A 73 -2.70 13.09 -9.61
CA LEU A 73 -1.28 13.43 -9.44
C LEU A 73 -0.47 13.13 -10.71
N LEU A 74 -0.81 12.04 -11.41
CA LEU A 74 -0.14 11.58 -12.63
C LEU A 74 -0.76 12.13 -13.92
N GLY A 75 -1.86 12.88 -13.80
CA GLY A 75 -2.59 13.47 -14.91
C GLY A 75 -3.46 12.50 -15.73
N LYS A 76 -3.59 11.23 -15.31
CA LYS A 76 -4.32 10.18 -16.04
C LYS A 76 -4.91 9.12 -15.10
N PRO A 77 -6.11 8.56 -15.39
CA PRO A 77 -6.69 7.48 -14.59
C PRO A 77 -5.79 6.24 -14.53
N VAL A 78 -5.45 5.80 -13.32
CA VAL A 78 -4.64 4.59 -13.06
C VAL A 78 -5.53 3.36 -13.09
N GLU A 79 -5.13 2.34 -13.84
CA GLU A 79 -5.79 1.05 -13.93
C GLU A 79 -5.10 0.00 -13.04
N ARG A 80 -3.76 -0.04 -13.08
CA ARG A 80 -2.95 -1.02 -12.35
C ARG A 80 -1.68 -0.39 -11.81
N VAL A 81 -1.17 -0.95 -10.71
CA VAL A 81 0.11 -0.57 -10.10
C VAL A 81 0.93 -1.83 -9.82
N PHE A 82 2.23 -1.76 -10.09
CA PHE A 82 3.20 -2.81 -9.75
C PHE A 82 4.43 -2.20 -9.10
N HIS A 83 4.90 -2.79 -8.01
CA HIS A 83 6.18 -2.47 -7.40
C HIS A 83 7.31 -3.18 -8.17
N GLY A 84 8.26 -2.40 -8.66
CA GLY A 84 9.43 -2.89 -9.41
C GLY A 84 10.62 -3.25 -8.53
N GLY A 85 10.52 -3.07 -7.21
CA GLY A 85 11.64 -3.16 -6.28
C GLY A 85 12.44 -1.85 -6.19
N GLY A 86 13.28 -1.73 -5.16
CA GLY A 86 14.11 -0.54 -4.94
C GLY A 86 13.33 0.77 -4.77
N GLY A 87 12.07 0.69 -4.32
CA GLY A 87 11.17 1.84 -4.19
C GLY A 87 10.63 2.38 -5.52
N SER A 88 10.71 1.59 -6.61
CA SER A 88 10.12 1.93 -7.91
C SER A 88 8.72 1.35 -8.07
N PHE A 89 7.82 2.10 -8.69
CA PHE A 89 6.45 1.72 -9.00
C PHE A 89 6.13 2.02 -10.45
N THR A 90 5.56 1.04 -11.14
CA THR A 90 5.03 1.17 -12.48
C THR A 90 3.51 1.34 -12.41
N PHE A 91 3.02 2.43 -12.99
CA PHE A 91 1.61 2.75 -13.12
C PHE A 91 1.18 2.47 -14.56
N HIS A 92 0.12 1.69 -14.72
CA HIS A 92 -0.55 1.47 -16.00
C HIS A 92 -1.85 2.28 -16.01
N PHE A 93 -2.02 3.09 -17.04
CA PHE A 93 -3.19 3.94 -17.20
C PHE A 93 -4.24 3.28 -18.10
N VAL A 94 -5.48 3.75 -17.99
CA VAL A 94 -6.63 3.24 -18.78
C VAL A 94 -6.43 3.43 -20.29
N ASP A 95 -5.64 4.42 -20.71
CA ASP A 95 -5.30 4.66 -22.13
C ASP A 95 -4.17 3.73 -22.65
N GLY A 96 -3.69 2.81 -21.81
CA GLY A 96 -2.60 1.88 -22.12
C GLY A 96 -1.20 2.45 -21.92
N ALA A 97 -1.06 3.75 -21.58
CA ALA A 97 0.23 4.33 -21.28
C ALA A 97 0.78 3.79 -19.94
N THR A 98 2.10 3.87 -19.77
CA THR A 98 2.78 3.52 -18.53
C THR A 98 3.72 4.62 -18.08
N ILE A 99 3.87 4.76 -16.76
CA ILE A 99 4.88 5.60 -16.13
C ILE A 99 5.54 4.80 -15.02
N GLU A 100 6.86 4.93 -14.91
CA GLU A 100 7.63 4.45 -13.77
C GLU A 100 7.98 5.65 -12.87
N LEU A 101 7.72 5.51 -11.56
CA LEU A 101 8.12 6.48 -10.54
C LEU A 101 8.91 5.79 -9.44
N THR A 102 10.02 6.41 -9.07
CA THR A 102 10.75 6.07 -7.85
C THR A 102 10.26 6.92 -6.69
N GLN A 103 10.35 6.38 -5.46
CA GLN A 103 9.91 7.05 -4.23
C GLN A 103 10.47 8.50 -4.11
N ASN A 104 11.74 8.69 -4.48
CA ASN A 104 12.42 9.99 -4.45
C ASN A 104 11.81 11.04 -5.40
N ARG A 105 11.02 10.62 -6.40
CA ARG A 105 10.40 11.52 -7.38
C ARG A 105 9.01 12.00 -6.96
N SER A 106 8.30 11.28 -6.09
CA SER A 106 6.97 11.70 -5.66
C SER A 106 6.56 11.08 -4.31
N VAL A 107 6.88 11.80 -3.23
CA VAL A 107 6.42 11.45 -1.86
C VAL A 107 4.89 11.34 -1.79
N LYS A 108 4.16 12.20 -2.52
CA LYS A 108 2.69 12.15 -2.55
C LYS A 108 2.16 10.85 -3.13
N ALA A 109 2.76 10.37 -4.24
CA ALA A 109 2.34 9.09 -4.82
C ALA A 109 2.62 7.94 -3.84
N TYR A 110 3.76 7.97 -3.17
CA TYR A 110 4.12 6.97 -2.17
C TYR A 110 3.13 6.94 -0.99
N VAL A 111 2.72 8.09 -0.47
CA VAL A 111 1.69 8.18 0.59
C VAL A 111 0.37 7.53 0.17
N GLU A 112 -0.09 7.78 -1.05
CA GLU A 112 -1.33 7.17 -1.54
C GLU A 112 -1.21 5.63 -1.69
N LEU A 113 -0.02 5.13 -2.06
CA LEU A 113 0.27 3.70 -2.14
C LEU A 113 0.33 3.05 -0.75
N THR A 114 1.01 3.67 0.22
CA THR A 114 1.03 3.19 1.60
C THR A 114 -0.39 3.13 2.19
N ASP A 115 -1.24 4.13 1.92
CA ASP A 115 -2.64 4.14 2.34
C ASP A 115 -3.45 2.98 1.73
N ILE A 116 -3.17 2.62 0.47
CA ILE A 116 -3.77 1.45 -0.17
C ILE A 116 -3.31 0.16 0.52
N ALA A 117 -2.01 0.02 0.80
CA ALA A 117 -1.46 -1.15 1.48
C ALA A 117 -2.02 -1.33 2.89
N MET A 118 -2.10 -0.25 3.68
CA MET A 118 -2.74 -0.28 5.00
C MET A 118 -4.21 -0.68 4.91
N THR A 119 -4.94 -0.18 3.90
CA THR A 119 -6.34 -0.56 3.67
C THR A 119 -6.47 -2.06 3.33
N ALA A 120 -5.55 -2.58 2.52
CA ALA A 120 -5.48 -4.00 2.19
C ALA A 120 -5.15 -4.86 3.42
N GLN A 121 -4.22 -4.42 4.27
CA GLN A 121 -3.87 -5.08 5.52
C GLN A 121 -5.06 -5.16 6.49
N ILE A 122 -5.82 -4.07 6.64
CA ILE A 122 -7.05 -4.07 7.44
C ILE A 122 -8.08 -5.06 6.89
N ALA A 123 -8.30 -5.07 5.57
CA ALA A 123 -9.20 -6.02 4.95
C ALA A 123 -8.73 -7.48 5.11
N PHE A 124 -7.42 -7.71 5.04
CA PHE A 124 -6.81 -9.01 5.27
C PHE A 124 -7.07 -9.49 6.70
N LEU A 125 -6.81 -8.64 7.71
CA LEU A 125 -7.09 -8.95 9.10
C LEU A 125 -8.57 -9.25 9.36
N ALA A 126 -9.48 -8.46 8.79
CA ALA A 126 -10.92 -8.67 8.96
C ALA A 126 -11.40 -10.04 8.41
N LEU A 127 -10.78 -10.54 7.35
CA LEU A 127 -11.08 -11.86 6.79
C LEU A 127 -10.53 -13.01 7.65
N HIS A 128 -9.39 -12.80 8.32
CA HIS A 128 -8.69 -13.84 9.09
C HIS A 128 -8.95 -13.80 10.60
N ALA A 129 -9.54 -12.73 11.13
CA ALA A 129 -9.92 -12.63 12.54
C ALA A 129 -11.07 -13.58 12.95
N HIS A 130 -11.72 -14.22 11.98
CA HIS A 130 -12.80 -15.19 12.18
C HIS A 130 -12.42 -16.62 11.76
N SER A 131 -11.13 -16.88 11.54
CA SER A 131 -10.60 -18.20 11.15
C SER A 131 -10.10 -19.00 12.35
#